data_AF-A0A5P8W9K9-F1
#
_entry.id   AF-A0A5P8W9K9-F1
#
_cell.length_a   1.000
_cell.length_b   1.000
_cell.length_c   1.000
_cell.angle_alpha   90.00
_cell.angle_beta   90.00
_cell.angle_gamma   90.00
#
_symmetry.space_group_name_H-M   'P 1'
#
loop_
_entity.id
_entity.type
_entity.pdbx_description
1 polymer ?
#
loop_
_entity_poly.entity_id
_entity_poly.type
_entity_poly.pdbx_seq_one_letter_code
_entity_poly.pdbx_strand_id
1 'polypeptide(L)'
;MEITFADGKLQKLCEQQNLAQRKLGANCAKKLTTQLAILGAASCVAELVIGHPHPLKGDRAGEFAVNLEGGKRLVFKPDNDPIPLTEDGNIDWSKVSAVCIVFIGDYHD
;
A
#
# COMPACT_ATOMS: atom_id res chain seq x y z
N MET A 1 7.84 8.15 3.47
CA MET A 1 8.57 6.87 3.61
C MET A 1 9.09 6.42 2.24
N GLU A 2 10.03 5.48 2.16
CA GLU A 2 10.52 4.95 0.87
C GLU A 2 9.47 4.04 0.23
N ILE A 3 9.24 4.20 -1.08
CA ILE A 3 8.21 3.43 -1.82
C ILE A 3 8.88 2.77 -3.03
N THR A 4 8.82 1.44 -3.08
CA THR A 4 9.20 0.63 -4.24
C THR A 4 7.97 -0.08 -4.82
N PHE A 5 8.15 -0.74 -5.97
CA PHE A 5 7.08 -1.44 -6.67
C PHE A 5 7.53 -2.85 -7.04
N ALA A 6 6.67 -3.83 -6.83
CA ALA A 6 6.98 -5.22 -7.16
C ALA A 6 7.18 -5.45 -8.67
N ASP A 7 6.57 -4.61 -9.51
CA ASP A 7 6.80 -4.61 -10.94
C ASP A 7 6.60 -3.22 -11.58
N GLY A 8 7.03 -3.09 -12.83
CA GLY A 8 6.88 -1.85 -13.61
C GLY A 8 5.44 -1.54 -14.02
N LYS A 9 4.49 -2.47 -13.91
CA LYS A 9 3.05 -2.20 -14.19
C LYS A 9 2.44 -1.45 -13.01
N LEU A 10 2.73 -1.86 -11.78
CA LEU A 10 2.32 -1.18 -10.55
C LEU A 10 2.92 0.22 -10.49
N GLN A 11 4.21 0.35 -10.79
CA GLN A 11 4.86 1.66 -10.87
C GLN A 11 4.14 2.58 -11.85
N LYS A 12 3.93 2.14 -13.09
CA LYS A 12 3.21 2.93 -14.11
C LYS A 12 1.78 3.26 -13.67
N LEU A 13 1.09 2.34 -13.02
CA LEU A 13 -0.27 2.56 -12.54
C LEU A 13 -0.32 3.66 -11.46
N CYS A 14 0.70 3.73 -10.59
CA CYS A 14 0.84 4.75 -9.57
C CYS A 14 1.27 6.11 -10.12
N GLU A 15 2.16 6.13 -11.11
CA GLU A 15 2.76 7.36 -11.64
C GLU A 15 1.94 8.00 -12.76
N GLN A 16 1.16 7.22 -13.52
CA GLN A 16 0.44 7.70 -14.70
C GLN A 16 -1.05 7.87 -14.41
N GLN A 17 -1.47 9.08 -14.08
CA GLN A 17 -2.86 9.40 -13.74
C GLN A 17 -3.88 8.95 -14.80
N ASN A 18 -3.58 9.13 -16.10
CA ASN A 18 -4.46 8.69 -17.18
C ASN A 18 -4.63 7.17 -17.22
N LEU A 19 -3.57 6.41 -16.92
CA LEU A 19 -3.64 4.95 -16.84
C LEU A 19 -4.47 4.51 -15.64
N ALA A 20 -4.24 5.12 -14.47
CA ALA A 20 -5.01 4.86 -13.26
C ALA A 20 -6.51 5.12 -13.47
N GLN A 21 -6.87 6.26 -14.07
CA GLN A 21 -8.27 6.58 -14.35
C GLN A 21 -8.91 5.57 -15.30
N ARG A 22 -8.20 5.14 -16.36
CA ARG A 22 -8.70 4.13 -17.30
C ARG A 22 -8.88 2.75 -16.66
N LYS A 23 -7.98 2.35 -15.76
CA LYS A 23 -7.97 1.00 -15.16
C LYS A 23 -8.84 0.88 -13.91
N LEU A 24 -8.89 1.93 -13.09
CA LEU A 24 -9.52 1.91 -11.77
C LEU A 24 -10.77 2.79 -11.69
N GLY A 25 -11.00 3.67 -12.67
CA GLY A 25 -12.00 4.72 -12.61
C GLY A 25 -11.50 5.98 -11.91
N ALA A 26 -12.13 7.13 -12.21
CA ALA A 26 -11.67 8.44 -11.75
C ALA A 26 -11.59 8.58 -10.22
N ASN A 27 -12.61 8.10 -9.50
CA ASN A 27 -12.64 8.19 -8.03
C ASN A 27 -11.56 7.32 -7.38
N CYS A 28 -11.37 6.09 -7.86
CA CYS A 28 -10.34 5.20 -7.36
C CYS A 28 -8.93 5.75 -7.65
N ALA A 29 -8.70 6.26 -8.85
CA ALA A 29 -7.44 6.89 -9.22
C ALA A 29 -7.11 8.11 -8.34
N LYS A 30 -8.12 8.95 -8.03
CA LYS A 30 -7.95 10.08 -7.10
C LYS A 30 -7.54 9.60 -5.70
N LYS A 31 -8.22 8.57 -5.17
CA LYS A 31 -7.86 7.98 -3.87
C LYS A 31 -6.46 7.35 -3.88
N LEU A 32 -6.07 6.70 -4.98
CA LEU A 32 -4.73 6.14 -5.14
C LEU A 32 -3.68 7.25 -5.04
N THR A 33 -3.85 8.37 -5.75
CA THR A 33 -2.96 9.53 -5.66
C THR A 33 -2.87 10.07 -4.23
N THR A 34 -4.00 10.19 -3.53
CA THR A 34 -4.02 10.61 -2.13
C THR A 34 -3.23 9.66 -1.24
N GLN A 35 -3.43 8.34 -1.37
CA GLN A 35 -2.72 7.36 -0.55
C GLN A 35 -1.21 7.34 -0.82
N LEU A 36 -0.78 7.48 -2.09
CA LEU A 36 0.64 7.60 -2.43
C LEU A 36 1.27 8.84 -1.82
N ALA A 37 0.55 9.97 -1.80
CA ALA A 37 1.02 11.20 -1.16
C ALA A 37 1.14 11.05 0.37
N ILE A 38 0.18 10.38 1.01
CA ILE A 38 0.22 10.09 2.45
C ILE A 38 1.42 9.18 2.77
N LEU A 39 1.62 8.10 2.02
CA LEU A 39 2.79 7.21 2.16
C LEU A 39 4.10 7.99 2.01
N GLY A 40 4.19 8.85 0.99
CA GLY A 40 5.38 9.67 0.75
C GLY A 40 5.70 10.60 1.93
N ALA A 41 4.68 11.16 2.58
CA ALA A 41 4.83 12.10 3.69
C ALA A 41 5.02 11.45 5.06
N ALA A 42 4.48 10.25 5.29
CA ALA A 42 4.58 9.56 6.57
C ALA A 42 6.00 9.03 6.85
N SER A 43 6.39 8.98 8.12
CA SER A 43 7.67 8.42 8.56
C SER A 43 7.62 6.89 8.69
N CYS A 44 6.45 6.34 9.04
CA CYS A 44 6.21 4.91 9.16
C CYS A 44 4.75 4.52 8.85
N VAL A 45 4.49 3.22 8.69
CA VAL A 45 3.14 2.70 8.36
C VAL A 45 2.11 2.98 9.46
N ALA A 46 2.51 3.06 10.74
CA ALA A 46 1.57 3.36 11.83
C ALA A 46 0.98 4.78 11.79
N GLU A 47 1.58 5.71 11.05
CA GLU A 47 1.03 7.07 10.85
C GLU A 47 -0.11 7.12 9.82
N LEU A 48 -0.33 6.03 9.09
CA LEU A 48 -1.43 5.94 8.15
C LEU A 48 -2.75 5.86 8.92
N VAL A 49 -3.65 6.81 8.67
CA VAL A 49 -4.98 6.86 9.29
C VAL A 49 -6.13 6.84 8.27
N ILE A 50 -5.87 7.29 7.03
CA ILE A 50 -6.89 7.39 5.99
C ILE A 50 -6.99 6.09 5.20
N GLY A 51 -8.22 5.66 4.92
CA GLY A 51 -8.47 4.48 4.07
C GLY A 51 -8.46 3.17 4.86
N HIS A 52 -8.84 3.17 6.13
CA HIS A 52 -8.92 1.95 6.96
C HIS A 52 -7.65 1.07 6.87
N PRO A 53 -6.48 1.61 7.24
CA PRO A 53 -5.23 0.87 7.22
C PRO A 53 -5.30 -0.37 8.11
N HIS A 54 -4.93 -1.54 7.57
CA HIS A 54 -4.93 -2.79 8.34
C HIS A 54 -3.95 -3.83 7.77
N PRO A 55 -3.33 -4.67 8.63
CA PRO A 55 -2.59 -5.83 8.19
C PRO A 55 -3.53 -6.89 7.59
N LEU A 56 -3.04 -7.58 6.56
CA LEU A 56 -3.71 -8.73 5.96
C LEU A 56 -3.34 -10.03 6.68
N LYS A 57 -4.15 -11.07 6.44
CA LYS A 57 -4.08 -12.38 7.11
C LYS A 57 -4.14 -13.51 6.07
N GLY A 58 -3.89 -14.74 6.50
CA GLY A 58 -3.94 -15.93 5.64
C GLY A 58 -2.83 -15.90 4.59
N ASP A 59 -3.17 -16.19 3.34
CA ASP A 59 -2.21 -16.24 2.21
C ASP A 59 -1.52 -14.90 1.92
N ARG A 60 -2.05 -13.81 2.50
CA ARG A 60 -1.49 -12.45 2.40
C ARG A 60 -0.91 -11.95 3.73
N ALA A 61 -0.64 -12.86 4.68
CA ALA A 61 0.06 -12.52 5.90
C ALA A 61 1.42 -11.88 5.57
N GLY A 62 1.73 -10.77 6.24
CA GLY A 62 2.91 -9.95 5.95
C GLY A 62 2.64 -8.75 5.04
N GLU A 63 1.42 -8.62 4.50
CA GLU A 63 0.99 -7.47 3.72
C GLU A 63 0.09 -6.53 4.52
N PHE A 64 -0.07 -5.31 4.02
CA PHE A 64 -0.85 -4.24 4.61
C PHE A 64 -1.68 -3.53 3.56
N ALA A 65 -2.95 -3.28 3.85
CA ALA A 65 -3.90 -2.72 2.91
C ALA A 65 -4.43 -1.37 3.37
N VAL A 66 -4.61 -0.47 2.40
CA VAL A 66 -5.45 0.72 2.53
C VAL A 66 -6.54 0.70 1.45
N ASN A 67 -7.76 1.01 1.86
CA ASN A 67 -8.94 1.04 1.01
C ASN A 67 -8.88 2.21 0.02
N LEU A 68 -9.30 1.92 -1.21
CA LEU A 68 -9.54 2.87 -2.29
C LEU A 68 -11.06 3.03 -2.50
N GLU A 69 -11.53 2.83 -3.73
CA GLU A 69 -12.94 2.96 -4.13
C GLU A 69 -13.48 1.64 -4.68
N GLY A 70 -14.73 1.31 -4.32
CA GLY A 70 -15.46 0.16 -4.86
C GLY A 70 -14.74 -1.17 -4.62
N GLY A 71 -14.46 -1.48 -3.35
CA GLY A 71 -13.81 -2.73 -2.89
C GLY A 71 -12.29 -2.78 -3.12
N LYS A 72 -11.76 -1.92 -4.00
CA LYS A 72 -10.35 -1.91 -4.36
C LYS A 72 -9.47 -1.40 -3.23
N ARG A 73 -8.24 -1.91 -3.18
CA ARG A 73 -7.22 -1.55 -2.19
C ARG A 73 -5.87 -1.34 -2.85
N LEU A 74 -5.07 -0.49 -2.22
CA LEU A 74 -3.62 -0.44 -2.39
C LEU A 74 -3.02 -1.35 -1.33
N VAL A 75 -2.20 -2.31 -1.74
CA VAL A 75 -1.57 -3.27 -0.84
C VAL A 75 -0.05 -3.25 -1.03
N PHE A 76 0.64 -3.26 0.10
CA PHE A 76 2.10 -3.21 0.18
C PHE A 76 2.61 -4.13 1.29
N LYS A 77 3.91 -4.42 1.25
CA LYS A 77 4.65 -5.16 2.29
C LYS A 77 5.83 -4.32 2.79
N PRO A 78 6.39 -4.58 3.98
CA PRO A 78 7.61 -3.91 4.41
C PRO A 78 8.77 -4.22 3.45
N ASP A 79 9.61 -3.21 3.21
CA ASP A 79 10.80 -3.29 2.36
C ASP A 79 12.07 -2.84 3.12
N ASN A 80 11.98 -2.80 4.46
CA ASN A 80 13.11 -2.56 5.34
C ASN A 80 14.09 -3.75 5.33
N ASP A 81 15.39 -3.48 5.45
CA ASP A 81 16.41 -4.52 5.64
C ASP A 81 17.22 -4.25 6.92
N PRO A 82 17.01 -5.03 8.00
CA PRO A 82 16.05 -6.13 8.14
C PRO A 82 14.60 -5.63 8.35
N ILE A 83 13.62 -6.53 8.13
CA ILE A 83 12.20 -6.26 8.44
C ILE A 83 12.05 -6.11 9.96
N PRO A 84 11.47 -4.99 10.46
CA PRO A 84 11.31 -4.79 11.89
C PRO A 84 10.24 -5.73 12.45
N LEU A 85 10.58 -6.45 13.51
CA LEU A 85 9.68 -7.37 14.19
C LEU A 85 9.44 -6.94 15.64
N THR A 86 8.27 -7.28 16.17
CA THR A 86 7.96 -7.23 17.61
C THR A 86 8.62 -8.41 18.32
N GLU A 87 8.60 -8.40 19.66
CA GLU A 87 9.09 -9.53 20.47
C GLU A 87 8.38 -10.86 20.13
N ASP A 88 7.10 -10.79 19.76
CA ASP A 88 6.30 -11.94 19.33
C ASP A 88 6.55 -12.38 17.87
N GLY A 89 7.51 -11.75 17.17
CA GLY A 89 7.86 -12.09 15.79
C GLY A 89 6.89 -11.56 14.73
N ASN A 90 5.94 -10.70 15.08
CA ASN A 90 5.06 -10.01 14.12
C ASN A 90 5.76 -8.80 13.52
N ILE A 91 5.34 -8.34 12.34
CA ILE A 91 5.87 -7.08 11.77
C ILE A 91 5.50 -5.91 12.68
N ASP A 92 6.51 -5.14 13.07
CA ASP A 92 6.33 -3.91 13.83
C ASP A 92 6.07 -2.75 12.87
N TRP A 93 4.81 -2.56 12.49
CA TRP A 93 4.37 -1.51 11.56
C TRP A 93 4.69 -0.08 12.04
N SER A 94 4.97 0.12 13.33
CA SER A 94 5.43 1.41 13.87
C SER A 94 6.87 1.75 13.48
N LYS A 95 7.62 0.77 12.96
CA LYS A 95 9.01 0.92 12.51
C LYS A 95 9.21 0.68 11.03
N VAL A 96 8.15 0.33 10.29
CA VAL A 96 8.22 0.13 8.84
C VAL A 96 8.29 1.49 8.13
N SER A 97 9.46 1.83 7.62
CA SER A 97 9.79 3.10 6.95
C SER A 97 10.09 2.95 5.45
N ALA A 98 10.08 1.73 4.94
CA ALA A 98 10.17 1.40 3.53
C ALA A 98 9.10 0.37 3.18
N VAL A 99 8.40 0.58 2.07
CA VAL A 99 7.32 -0.31 1.62
C VAL A 99 7.44 -0.62 0.13
N CYS A 100 7.09 -1.86 -0.22
CA CYS A 100 6.98 -2.31 -1.61
C CYS A 100 5.51 -2.50 -1.96
N ILE A 101 5.00 -1.74 -2.92
CA ILE A 101 3.64 -1.88 -3.44
C ILE A 101 3.57 -3.17 -4.27
N VAL A 102 2.70 -4.09 -3.86
CA VAL A 102 2.59 -5.44 -4.46
C VAL A 102 1.26 -5.66 -5.18
N PHE A 103 0.23 -4.86 -4.90
CA PHE A 103 -1.08 -5.04 -5.54
C PHE A 103 -1.94 -3.77 -5.49
N ILE A 104 -2.70 -3.53 -6.57
CA ILE A 104 -3.76 -2.50 -6.63
C ILE A 104 -4.96 -3.10 -7.36
N GLY A 105 -6.09 -3.22 -6.66
CA GLY A 105 -7.29 -3.83 -7.24
C GLY A 105 -8.26 -4.33 -6.19
N ASP A 106 -9.30 -5.02 -6.62
CA ASP A 106 -10.16 -5.81 -5.74
C ASP A 106 -9.59 -7.23 -5.67
N TYR A 107 -9.48 -7.77 -4.46
CA TYR A 107 -8.98 -9.13 -4.22
C TYR A 107 -10.04 -10.01 -3.54
N HIS A 108 -11.27 -9.50 -3.39
CA HIS A 108 -12.44 -10.29 -2.99
C HIS A 108 -13.26 -10.79 -4.18
N ASP A 109 -12.88 -10.39 -5.41
CA ASP A 109 -13.42 -10.93 -6.66
C ASP A 109 -12.79 -12.27 -7.05
#